data_AF-C3Z5G9-F1
#
_entry.id   AF-C3Z5G9-F1
#
_cell.length_a   1.000
_cell.length_b   1.000
_cell.length_c   1.000
_cell.angle_alpha   90.00
_cell.angle_beta   90.00
_cell.angle_gamma   90.00
#
_symmetry.space_group_name_H-M   'P 1'
#
loop_
_entity.id
_entity.type
_entity.pdbx_description
1 polymer ?
#
loop_
_entity_poly.entity_id
_entity_poly.type
_entity_poly.pdbx_seq_one_letter_code
_entity_poly.pdbx_strand_id
1 'polypeptide(L)'
;MHYFLELNHYAFQNKEQVIVAAASFSPRGYSQVGLPYPIPIACVGFGTGVDVALLAIIAKITNGMFAIGDVDVSELSNFFRKQVLLIRFVLQFAHDMEKLRNLILLREFMARMGEQVSEEELSDVILVLGCHDTRVAEYAARLWLDGWAEYLLFSGNLGHFTKGVWDRPEAEIFHDIAVSMGVPDDKILREPMATNTGENIKFSHRVLRQHKVKANSVILVQMPYMERRTYATFVKQWPGDKENTHVVVTSPRIAFQDYPSDDVGGLKTTVNNLVGVLERIKSYPSRGFQIPQDIPDDVWLAYEELIAMGYDGLDYKMKPS
;
A
#
# COMPACT_ATOMS: atom_id res chain seq x y z
N MET A 1 12.54 7.78 -22.08
CA MET A 1 12.18 6.71 -23.03
C MET A 1 10.76 6.28 -22.70
N HIS A 2 9.80 6.86 -23.43
CA HIS A 2 8.38 6.82 -23.11
C HIS A 2 7.78 5.44 -23.40
N TYR A 3 7.37 4.72 -22.36
CA TYR A 3 6.54 3.52 -22.52
C TYR A 3 5.06 3.92 -22.62
N PHE A 4 4.69 4.47 -23.79
CA PHE A 4 3.32 4.39 -24.27
C PHE A 4 2.94 2.91 -24.39
N LEU A 5 1.69 2.56 -24.11
CA LEU A 5 1.14 1.33 -24.67
C LEU A 5 1.04 1.59 -26.17
N GLU A 6 2.12 1.38 -26.90
CA GLU A 6 1.93 0.80 -28.22
C GLU A 6 1.37 -0.59 -27.95
N LEU A 7 0.07 -0.69 -28.19
CA LEU A 7 -0.65 -1.92 -28.44
C LEU A 7 -0.10 -2.56 -29.73
N ASN A 8 1.21 -2.80 -29.77
CA ASN A 8 1.92 -3.22 -30.96
C ASN A 8 1.79 -4.74 -31.14
N HIS A 9 1.03 -5.08 -32.18
CA HIS A 9 1.08 -6.27 -33.03
C HIS A 9 0.94 -7.69 -32.45
N TYR A 10 1.12 -7.94 -31.15
CA TYR A 10 1.02 -9.30 -30.59
C TYR A 10 -0.27 -9.62 -29.83
N ALA A 11 -1.11 -8.63 -29.48
CA ALA A 11 -2.34 -8.86 -28.71
C ALA A 11 -3.65 -8.90 -29.55
N PHE A 12 -3.58 -8.64 -30.86
CA PHE A 12 -4.78 -8.42 -31.70
C PHE A 12 -5.20 -9.59 -32.59
N GLN A 13 -4.80 -10.83 -32.29
CA GLN A 13 -5.28 -11.94 -33.11
C GLN A 13 -6.69 -12.43 -32.75
N ASN A 14 -7.26 -12.05 -31.60
CA ASN A 14 -8.62 -12.50 -31.27
C ASN A 14 -9.46 -11.49 -30.47
N LYS A 15 -10.22 -10.65 -31.18
CA LYS A 15 -11.14 -9.64 -30.60
C LYS A 15 -12.12 -10.25 -29.60
N GLU A 16 -12.53 -11.50 -29.83
CA GLU A 16 -13.46 -12.22 -28.92
C GLU A 16 -12.84 -12.43 -27.54
N GLN A 17 -11.55 -12.75 -27.45
CA GLN A 17 -10.89 -12.97 -26.16
C GLN A 17 -10.82 -11.69 -25.32
N VAL A 18 -10.58 -10.54 -25.97
CA VAL A 18 -10.57 -9.23 -25.30
C VAL A 18 -11.96 -8.89 -24.76
N ILE A 19 -13.01 -9.19 -25.52
CA ILE A 19 -14.40 -8.98 -25.11
C ILE A 19 -14.77 -9.90 -23.95
N VAL A 20 -14.35 -11.17 -23.99
CA VAL A 20 -14.56 -12.15 -22.90
C VAL A 20 -13.85 -11.68 -21.63
N ALA A 21 -12.60 -11.23 -21.71
CA ALA A 21 -11.89 -10.69 -20.58
C ALA A 21 -12.57 -9.43 -20.02
N ALA A 22 -13.00 -8.49 -20.88
CA ALA A 22 -13.74 -7.30 -20.44
C ALA A 22 -15.07 -7.65 -19.74
N ALA A 23 -15.75 -8.71 -20.19
CA ALA A 23 -17.00 -9.17 -19.58
C ALA A 23 -16.82 -9.63 -18.13
N SER A 24 -15.65 -10.14 -17.76
CA SER A 24 -15.29 -10.47 -16.38
C SER A 24 -15.32 -9.26 -15.44
N PHE A 25 -15.19 -8.04 -15.95
CA PHE A 25 -15.27 -6.81 -15.13
C PHE A 25 -16.66 -6.18 -15.10
N SER A 26 -17.60 -6.74 -15.88
CA SER A 26 -18.97 -6.21 -16.00
C SER A 26 -19.82 -6.42 -14.74
N PRO A 27 -20.92 -5.67 -14.59
CA PRO A 27 -21.96 -5.93 -13.57
C PRO A 27 -22.47 -7.37 -13.49
N ARG A 28 -22.27 -8.17 -14.54
CA ARG A 28 -22.72 -9.57 -14.61
C ARG A 28 -21.60 -10.59 -14.49
N GLY A 29 -20.34 -10.18 -14.66
CA GLY A 29 -19.19 -11.08 -14.67
C GLY A 29 -18.25 -10.94 -13.48
N TYR A 30 -18.27 -9.80 -12.78
CA TYR A 30 -17.33 -9.48 -11.71
C TYR A 30 -17.30 -10.53 -10.59
N SER A 31 -18.46 -11.04 -10.18
CA SER A 31 -18.56 -12.07 -9.14
C SER A 31 -18.00 -13.42 -9.57
N GLN A 32 -18.05 -13.75 -10.88
CA GLN A 32 -17.53 -15.02 -11.42
C GLN A 32 -16.00 -15.06 -11.44
N VAL A 33 -15.36 -13.89 -11.39
CA VAL A 33 -13.92 -13.75 -11.28
C VAL A 33 -13.47 -13.24 -9.90
N GLY A 34 -14.37 -13.33 -8.91
CA GLY A 34 -14.05 -13.03 -7.51
C GLY A 34 -13.80 -11.55 -7.20
N LEU A 35 -14.28 -10.63 -8.05
CA LEU A 35 -14.25 -9.21 -7.75
C LEU A 35 -15.37 -8.85 -6.76
N PRO A 36 -15.15 -7.87 -5.85
CA PRO A 36 -16.15 -7.45 -4.87
C PRO A 36 -17.26 -6.57 -5.47
N TYR A 37 -16.99 -5.89 -6.58
CA TYR A 37 -17.92 -5.05 -7.34
C TYR A 37 -17.49 -4.96 -8.82
N PRO A 38 -18.40 -4.60 -9.75
CA PRO A 38 -18.04 -4.41 -11.14
C PRO A 38 -17.13 -3.21 -11.35
N ILE A 39 -16.25 -3.31 -12.34
CA ILE A 39 -15.22 -2.30 -12.63
C ILE A 39 -15.49 -1.72 -14.03
N PRO A 40 -15.98 -0.46 -14.12
CA PRO A 40 -16.04 0.28 -15.37
C PRO A 40 -14.66 0.41 -16.02
N ILE A 41 -14.54 0.05 -17.30
CA ILE A 41 -13.28 0.12 -18.06
C ILE A 41 -13.28 1.35 -18.96
N ALA A 42 -12.30 2.24 -18.78
CA ALA A 42 -12.06 3.35 -19.70
C ALA A 42 -11.01 2.98 -20.77
N CYS A 43 -11.33 3.17 -22.05
CA CYS A 43 -10.46 2.86 -23.18
C CYS A 43 -9.94 4.15 -23.86
N VAL A 44 -8.68 4.18 -24.30
CA VAL A 44 -8.14 5.31 -25.09
C VAL A 44 -7.50 4.78 -26.36
N GLY A 45 -7.89 5.32 -27.50
CA GLY A 45 -7.35 4.96 -28.81
C GLY A 45 -6.48 6.07 -29.40
N PHE A 46 -5.26 5.72 -29.82
CA PHE A 46 -4.28 6.62 -30.45
C PHE A 46 -3.80 6.09 -31.81
N GLY A 47 -3.57 6.99 -32.77
CA GLY A 47 -2.96 6.68 -34.06
C GLY A 47 -3.91 6.05 -35.11
N THR A 48 -3.36 5.71 -36.27
CA THR A 48 -4.08 5.06 -37.37
C THR A 48 -4.18 3.54 -37.14
N GLY A 49 -5.39 2.97 -37.19
CA GLY A 49 -5.62 1.53 -36.99
C GLY A 49 -6.32 1.16 -35.68
N VAL A 50 -6.76 2.15 -34.89
CA VAL A 50 -7.57 1.94 -33.68
C VAL A 50 -8.91 1.30 -34.02
N ASP A 51 -9.21 0.16 -33.38
CA ASP A 51 -10.51 -0.50 -33.47
C ASP A 51 -11.53 0.17 -32.54
N VAL A 52 -12.10 1.28 -33.01
CA VAL A 52 -13.09 2.07 -32.29
C VAL A 52 -14.31 1.23 -31.88
N ALA A 53 -14.71 0.26 -32.70
CA ALA A 53 -15.85 -0.60 -32.42
C ALA A 53 -15.56 -1.50 -31.21
N LEU A 54 -14.36 -2.08 -31.13
CA LEU A 54 -13.93 -2.87 -29.98
C LEU A 54 -13.90 -2.03 -28.69
N LEU A 55 -13.36 -0.81 -28.72
CA LEU A 55 -13.33 0.08 -27.55
C LEU A 55 -14.73 0.46 -27.07
N ALA A 56 -15.65 0.73 -28.00
CA ALA A 56 -17.05 1.00 -27.68
C ALA A 56 -17.75 -0.22 -27.05
N ILE A 57 -17.45 -1.44 -27.52
CA ILE A 57 -17.98 -2.68 -26.95
C ILE A 57 -17.49 -2.88 -25.51
N ILE A 58 -16.20 -2.67 -25.26
CA ILE A 58 -15.61 -2.80 -23.91
C ILE A 58 -16.22 -1.78 -22.95
N ALA A 59 -16.32 -0.51 -23.38
CA ALA A 59 -16.95 0.55 -22.59
C ALA A 59 -18.41 0.18 -22.25
N LYS A 60 -19.16 -0.34 -23.22
CA LYS A 60 -20.56 -0.75 -23.01
C LYS A 60 -20.71 -1.92 -22.05
N ILE A 61 -19.89 -2.97 -22.19
CA ILE A 61 -19.98 -4.20 -21.38
C ILE A 61 -19.64 -3.91 -19.92
N THR A 62 -18.66 -3.02 -19.69
CA THR A 62 -18.17 -2.73 -18.34
C THR A 62 -18.88 -1.55 -17.69
N ASN A 63 -19.76 -0.86 -18.41
CA ASN A 63 -20.33 0.43 -18.01
C ASN A 63 -19.25 1.52 -17.83
N GLY A 64 -18.20 1.47 -18.66
CA GLY A 64 -17.12 2.44 -18.73
C GLY A 64 -17.25 3.41 -19.90
N MET A 65 -16.13 3.91 -20.43
CA MET A 65 -16.09 4.95 -21.46
C MET A 65 -14.95 4.74 -22.45
N PHE A 66 -14.96 5.42 -23.60
CA PHE A 66 -13.78 5.45 -24.47
C PHE A 66 -13.53 6.84 -25.07
N ALA A 67 -12.27 7.15 -25.35
CA ALA A 67 -11.82 8.39 -25.99
C ALA A 67 -10.90 8.09 -27.18
N ILE A 68 -10.92 8.96 -28.20
CA ILE A 68 -10.08 8.89 -29.40
C ILE A 68 -9.46 10.28 -29.62
N GLY A 69 -8.15 10.37 -29.82
CA GLY A 69 -7.49 11.62 -30.23
C GLY A 69 -6.01 11.69 -29.89
N ASP A 70 -5.31 12.72 -30.39
CA ASP A 70 -3.95 13.12 -29.98
C ASP A 70 -4.01 13.84 -28.62
N VAL A 71 -4.45 13.13 -27.59
CA VAL A 71 -4.42 13.64 -26.21
C VAL A 71 -3.01 13.47 -25.66
N ASP A 72 -2.35 14.55 -25.29
CA ASP A 72 -1.07 14.49 -24.60
C ASP A 72 -1.22 13.59 -23.34
N VAL A 73 -0.36 12.58 -23.22
CA VAL A 73 -0.41 11.63 -22.08
C VAL A 73 -0.16 12.33 -20.74
N SER A 74 0.44 13.52 -20.76
CA SER A 74 0.57 14.38 -19.58
C SER A 74 -0.74 15.10 -19.20
N GLU A 75 -1.71 15.20 -20.12
CA GLU A 75 -3.03 15.81 -19.90
C GLU A 75 -4.15 14.80 -19.58
N LEU A 76 -3.84 13.49 -19.61
CA LEU A 76 -4.79 12.46 -19.16
C LEU A 76 -5.16 12.73 -17.71
N SER A 77 -6.44 13.09 -17.48
CA SER A 77 -6.94 13.35 -16.14
C SER A 77 -6.56 12.19 -15.20
N ASN A 78 -6.36 12.49 -13.91
CA ASN A 78 -6.01 11.48 -12.90
C ASN A 78 -6.95 10.26 -12.92
N PHE A 79 -8.21 10.44 -13.36
CA PHE A 79 -9.16 9.36 -13.58
C PHE A 79 -8.73 8.41 -14.71
N PHE A 80 -8.39 8.92 -15.90
CA PHE A 80 -7.94 8.09 -17.03
C PHE A 80 -6.62 7.38 -16.75
N ARG A 81 -5.68 8.06 -16.08
CA ARG A 81 -4.41 7.45 -15.70
C ARG A 81 -4.61 6.27 -14.74
N LYS A 82 -5.46 6.44 -13.71
CA LYS A 82 -5.82 5.36 -12.77
C LYS A 82 -6.51 4.19 -13.47
N GLN A 83 -7.38 4.47 -14.43
CA GLN A 83 -8.09 3.45 -15.21
C GLN A 83 -7.13 2.65 -16.11
N VAL A 84 -6.22 3.31 -16.83
CA VAL A 84 -5.21 2.62 -17.65
C VAL A 84 -4.28 1.77 -16.80
N LEU A 85 -3.87 2.25 -15.62
CA LEU A 85 -3.05 1.49 -14.68
C LEU A 85 -3.81 0.28 -14.12
N LEU A 86 -5.09 0.44 -13.77
CA LEU A 86 -5.94 -0.66 -13.32
C LEU A 86 -6.11 -1.73 -14.39
N ILE A 87 -6.32 -1.34 -15.66
CA ILE A 87 -6.43 -2.28 -16.78
C ILE A 87 -5.10 -3.00 -17.01
N ARG A 88 -3.98 -2.27 -17.05
CA ARG A 88 -2.64 -2.89 -17.17
C ARG A 88 -2.39 -3.87 -16.02
N PHE A 89 -2.72 -3.47 -14.81
CA PHE A 89 -2.60 -4.28 -13.62
C PHE A 89 -3.42 -5.56 -13.75
N VAL A 90 -4.71 -5.45 -14.03
CA VAL A 90 -5.61 -6.58 -14.27
C VAL A 90 -5.11 -7.49 -15.40
N LEU A 91 -4.66 -6.91 -16.51
CA LEU A 91 -4.14 -7.67 -17.66
C LEU A 91 -2.86 -8.46 -17.31
N GLN A 92 -2.06 -8.01 -16.34
CA GLN A 92 -0.93 -8.80 -15.83
C GLN A 92 -1.38 -10.11 -15.17
N PHE A 93 -2.65 -10.22 -14.81
CA PHE A 93 -3.27 -11.42 -14.23
C PHE A 93 -4.38 -12.00 -15.10
N ALA A 94 -4.56 -11.53 -16.34
CA ALA A 94 -5.62 -12.04 -17.22
C ALA A 94 -5.48 -13.54 -17.53
N HIS A 95 -4.26 -14.07 -17.43
CA HIS A 95 -3.96 -15.49 -17.59
C HIS A 95 -4.09 -16.29 -16.28
N ASP A 96 -4.31 -15.61 -15.15
CA ASP A 96 -4.29 -16.20 -13.80
C ASP A 96 -5.15 -15.34 -12.82
N MET A 97 -6.47 -15.45 -12.97
CA MET A 97 -7.43 -14.68 -12.15
C MET A 97 -7.48 -15.15 -10.69
N GLU A 98 -7.06 -16.38 -10.42
CA GLU A 98 -6.91 -16.93 -9.07
C GLU A 98 -5.85 -16.15 -8.27
N LYS A 99 -4.70 -15.89 -8.91
CA LYS A 99 -3.67 -15.02 -8.34
C LYS A 99 -4.16 -13.61 -8.05
N LEU A 100 -4.98 -13.02 -8.92
CA LEU A 100 -5.55 -11.69 -8.67
C LEU A 100 -6.50 -11.70 -7.46
N ARG A 101 -7.39 -12.69 -7.37
CA ARG A 101 -8.29 -12.90 -6.23
C ARG A 101 -7.50 -12.98 -4.92
N ASN A 102 -6.47 -13.81 -4.88
CA ASN A 102 -5.65 -14.03 -3.70
C ASN A 102 -4.94 -12.75 -3.25
N LEU A 103 -4.42 -11.96 -4.19
CA LEU A 103 -3.79 -10.68 -3.88
C LEU A 103 -4.77 -9.67 -3.29
N ILE A 104 -5.99 -9.60 -3.83
CA ILE A 104 -7.03 -8.71 -3.30
C ILE A 104 -7.39 -9.13 -1.87
N LEU A 105 -7.62 -10.43 -1.65
CA LEU A 105 -7.96 -10.99 -0.34
C LEU A 105 -6.86 -10.70 0.70
N LEU A 106 -5.59 -10.96 0.36
CA LEU A 106 -4.46 -10.66 1.24
C LEU A 106 -4.38 -9.16 1.54
N ARG A 107 -4.49 -8.29 0.53
CA ARG A 107 -4.43 -6.84 0.74
C ARG A 107 -5.54 -6.35 1.67
N GLU A 108 -6.77 -6.77 1.42
CA GLU A 108 -7.93 -6.37 2.23
C GLU A 108 -7.81 -6.87 3.65
N PHE A 109 -7.30 -8.09 3.85
CA PHE A 109 -6.95 -8.55 5.19
C PHE A 109 -5.96 -7.57 5.80
N MET A 110 -4.82 -7.30 5.17
CA MET A 110 -3.71 -6.56 5.78
C MET A 110 -3.98 -5.07 6.09
N ALA A 111 -4.83 -4.41 5.31
CA ALA A 111 -5.08 -2.95 5.38
C ALA A 111 -6.38 -2.54 6.11
N ARG A 112 -6.98 -3.45 6.88
CA ARG A 112 -8.28 -3.25 7.55
C ARG A 112 -8.21 -2.80 9.01
N MET A 113 -7.09 -2.23 9.46
CA MET A 113 -6.97 -1.78 10.86
C MET A 113 -7.41 -0.32 11.05
N GLY A 114 -7.43 0.48 9.97
CA GLY A 114 -7.67 1.93 10.03
C GLY A 114 -9.11 2.42 9.86
N GLU A 115 -10.13 1.58 10.02
CA GLU A 115 -11.53 1.99 9.82
C GLU A 115 -12.17 2.74 11.02
N GLN A 116 -11.42 3.03 12.09
CA GLN A 116 -11.97 3.65 13.32
C GLN A 116 -11.14 4.83 13.86
N VAL A 117 -10.67 5.73 12.99
CA VAL A 117 -10.32 7.08 13.47
C VAL A 117 -11.60 7.92 13.47
N SER A 118 -12.19 8.17 14.65
CA SER A 118 -13.28 9.15 14.75
C SER A 118 -12.70 10.56 14.86
N GLU A 119 -13.27 11.53 14.14
CA GLU A 119 -12.85 12.96 14.15
C GLU A 119 -12.93 13.60 15.55
N GLU A 120 -13.60 12.93 16.49
CA GLU A 120 -13.94 13.45 17.81
C GLU A 120 -12.81 13.28 18.84
N GLU A 121 -11.76 12.51 18.53
CA GLU A 121 -10.64 12.24 19.45
C GLU A 121 -9.27 12.57 18.81
N LEU A 122 -8.79 13.79 19.05
CA LEU A 122 -7.41 14.19 18.77
C LEU A 122 -6.42 13.26 19.49
N SER A 123 -5.33 12.90 18.81
CA SER A 123 -4.26 12.10 19.40
C SER A 123 -3.13 12.96 19.95
N ASP A 124 -2.35 12.43 20.89
CA ASP A 124 -1.20 13.15 21.41
C ASP A 124 -0.06 13.21 20.37
N VAL A 125 0.10 12.13 19.59
CA VAL A 125 1.19 11.98 18.62
C VAL A 125 0.80 11.14 17.41
N ILE A 126 1.22 11.59 16.23
CA ILE A 126 1.31 10.76 15.02
C ILE A 126 2.72 10.14 14.99
N LEU A 127 2.81 8.83 15.17
CA LEU A 127 4.04 8.06 15.12
C LEU A 127 4.15 7.31 13.78
N VAL A 128 5.11 7.74 12.96
CA VAL A 128 5.39 7.17 11.65
C VAL A 128 6.57 6.22 11.75
N LEU A 129 6.34 4.96 11.38
CA LEU A 129 7.39 3.95 11.34
C LEU A 129 8.09 4.00 9.99
N GLY A 130 9.41 4.08 10.01
CA GLY A 130 10.28 4.14 8.85
C GLY A 130 10.00 3.00 7.87
N CYS A 131 10.03 3.36 6.59
CA CYS A 131 9.95 2.45 5.46
C CYS A 131 10.58 3.11 4.23
N HIS A 132 10.55 2.38 3.12
CA HIS A 132 11.09 2.82 1.84
C HIS A 132 10.09 3.67 1.03
N ASP A 133 8.81 3.74 1.43
CA ASP A 133 7.78 4.48 0.69
C ASP A 133 7.59 5.90 1.25
N THR A 134 8.10 6.90 0.56
CA THR A 134 8.04 8.31 0.98
C THR A 134 6.62 8.87 1.09
N ARG A 135 5.64 8.27 0.39
CA ARG A 135 4.22 8.67 0.47
C ARG A 135 3.63 8.46 1.86
N VAL A 136 4.24 7.60 2.69
CA VAL A 136 3.89 7.43 4.10
C VAL A 136 4.19 8.71 4.90
N ALA A 137 5.32 9.36 4.64
CA ALA A 137 5.67 10.64 5.25
C ALA A 137 4.71 11.76 4.80
N GLU A 138 4.39 11.81 3.51
CA GLU A 138 3.43 12.80 2.98
C GLU A 138 2.05 12.67 3.61
N TYR A 139 1.58 11.43 3.81
CA TYR A 139 0.30 11.18 4.45
C TYR A 139 0.30 11.59 5.92
N ALA A 140 1.36 11.26 6.66
CA ALA A 140 1.50 11.68 8.05
C ALA A 140 1.58 13.20 8.20
N ALA A 141 2.26 13.89 7.28
CA ALA A 141 2.30 15.34 7.24
C ALA A 141 0.90 15.94 7.00
N ARG A 142 0.10 15.37 6.09
CA ARG A 142 -1.31 15.78 5.90
C ARG A 142 -2.14 15.58 7.16
N LEU A 143 -2.04 14.41 7.81
CA LEU A 143 -2.74 14.18 9.08
C LEU A 143 -2.36 15.22 10.15
N TRP A 144 -1.08 15.60 10.23
CA TRP A 144 -0.69 16.63 11.17
C TRP A 144 -1.26 18.01 10.80
N LEU A 145 -1.20 18.38 9.51
CA LEU A 145 -1.74 19.66 9.00
C LEU A 145 -3.26 19.77 9.16
N ASP A 146 -3.97 18.64 9.09
CA ASP A 146 -5.40 18.53 9.36
C ASP A 146 -5.72 18.58 10.87
N GLY A 147 -4.70 18.65 11.73
CA GLY A 147 -4.82 18.88 13.16
C GLY A 147 -5.00 17.64 14.01
N TRP A 148 -4.76 16.43 13.49
CA TRP A 148 -5.03 15.16 14.19
C TRP A 148 -4.16 14.88 15.41
N ALA A 149 -3.01 15.55 15.55
CA ALA A 149 -2.17 15.44 16.73
C ALA A 149 -1.29 16.68 16.96
N GLU A 150 -0.79 16.85 18.19
CA GLU A 150 0.14 17.94 18.52
C GLU A 150 1.54 17.70 17.93
N TYR A 151 2.04 16.46 17.98
CA TYR A 151 3.39 16.11 17.52
C TYR A 151 3.37 15.09 16.38
N LEU A 152 4.34 15.22 15.49
CA LEU A 152 4.66 14.25 14.45
C LEU A 152 6.03 13.63 14.75
N LEU A 153 6.08 12.31 14.98
CA LEU A 153 7.32 11.59 15.28
C LEU A 153 7.65 10.62 14.15
N PHE A 154 8.82 10.81 13.54
CA PHE A 154 9.38 9.88 12.56
C PHE A 154 10.42 8.97 13.23
N SER A 155 10.30 7.65 13.07
CA SER A 155 11.21 6.68 13.67
C SER A 155 11.69 5.63 12.66
N GLY A 156 13.00 5.60 12.41
CA GLY A 156 13.63 4.67 11.48
C GLY A 156 15.01 5.13 11.02
N ASN A 157 15.95 4.19 11.00
CA ASN A 157 17.26 4.29 10.36
C ASN A 157 17.17 3.80 8.90
N LEU A 158 18.30 3.50 8.28
CA LEU A 158 18.36 2.76 7.02
C LEU A 158 17.90 1.32 7.22
N GLY A 159 16.66 1.02 6.83
CA GLY A 159 16.13 -0.33 6.72
C GLY A 159 16.72 -1.11 5.54
N HIS A 160 16.31 -2.38 5.39
CA HIS A 160 16.82 -3.26 4.33
C HIS A 160 16.60 -2.73 2.90
N PHE A 161 15.48 -2.03 2.66
CA PHE A 161 15.13 -1.50 1.34
C PHE A 161 15.77 -0.13 1.05
N THR A 162 16.24 0.57 2.08
CA THR A 162 16.86 1.90 1.97
C THR A 162 18.38 1.83 2.10
N LYS A 163 18.92 0.78 2.74
CA LYS A 163 20.36 0.56 2.88
C LYS A 163 21.03 0.37 1.50
N GLY A 164 21.96 1.27 1.19
CA GLY A 164 22.68 1.27 -0.10
C GLY A 164 21.95 2.00 -1.23
N VAL A 165 20.74 2.52 -0.95
CA VAL A 165 19.98 3.40 -1.85
C VAL A 165 19.92 4.81 -1.28
N TRP A 166 19.74 4.93 0.04
CA TRP A 166 19.67 6.18 0.80
C TRP A 166 20.91 6.32 1.68
N ASP A 167 21.39 7.55 1.81
CA ASP A 167 22.58 7.91 2.61
C ASP A 167 22.22 8.45 4.01
N ARG A 168 20.92 8.62 4.28
CA ARG A 168 20.39 9.20 5.52
C ARG A 168 19.30 8.32 6.13
N PRO A 169 19.15 8.29 7.46
CA PRO A 169 18.06 7.59 8.14
C PRO A 169 16.68 7.92 7.56
N GLU A 170 15.79 6.93 7.52
CA GLU A 170 14.40 7.09 7.06
C GLU A 170 13.69 8.25 7.80
N ALA A 171 13.92 8.38 9.12
CA ALA A 171 13.34 9.45 9.93
C ALA A 171 13.77 10.87 9.50
N GLU A 172 14.99 11.03 9.00
CA GLU A 172 15.52 12.32 8.56
C GLU A 172 14.95 12.71 7.19
N ILE A 173 14.80 11.73 6.29
CA ILE A 173 14.18 11.96 4.97
C ILE A 173 12.70 12.28 5.14
N PHE A 174 12.00 11.56 6.02
CA PHE A 174 10.57 11.80 6.27
C PHE A 174 10.34 13.17 6.94
N HIS A 175 11.25 13.58 7.82
CA HIS A 175 11.27 14.94 8.36
C HIS A 175 11.34 16.00 7.26
N ASP A 176 12.29 15.88 6.32
CA ASP A 176 12.47 16.88 5.25
C ASP A 176 11.22 17.00 4.38
N ILE A 177 10.54 15.88 4.10
CA ILE A 177 9.27 15.85 3.39
C ILE A 177 8.20 16.64 4.18
N ALA A 178 8.03 16.36 5.46
CA ALA A 178 7.02 17.04 6.27
C ALA A 178 7.27 18.55 6.40
N VAL A 179 8.52 18.97 6.58
CA VAL A 179 8.89 20.40 6.57
C VAL A 179 8.57 21.04 5.23
N SER A 180 8.89 20.36 4.11
CA SER A 180 8.58 20.89 2.77
C SER A 180 7.08 21.05 2.51
N MET A 181 6.25 20.27 3.23
CA MET A 181 4.78 20.36 3.17
C MET A 181 4.19 21.41 4.13
N GLY A 182 5.02 22.05 4.95
CA GLY A 182 4.62 23.13 5.84
C GLY A 182 4.41 22.74 7.30
N VAL A 183 4.80 21.53 7.72
CA VAL A 183 4.82 21.16 9.15
C VAL A 183 5.96 21.92 9.84
N PRO A 184 5.72 22.67 10.93
CA PRO A 184 6.76 23.36 11.68
C PRO A 184 7.79 22.39 12.28
N ASP A 185 9.09 22.68 12.16
CA ASP A 185 10.19 21.83 12.67
C ASP A 185 10.08 21.57 14.18
N ASP A 186 9.62 22.54 14.97
CA ASP A 186 9.42 22.39 16.43
C ASP A 186 8.29 21.42 16.82
N LYS A 187 7.47 21.01 15.84
CA LYS A 187 6.39 20.02 15.99
C LYS A 187 6.79 18.63 15.50
N ILE A 188 7.99 18.50 14.93
CA ILE A 188 8.52 17.24 14.40
C ILE A 188 9.59 16.68 15.34
N LEU A 189 9.37 15.46 15.80
CA LEU A 189 10.36 14.67 16.54
C LEU A 189 10.98 13.62 15.61
N ARG A 190 12.26 13.31 15.83
CA ARG A 190 13.03 12.36 15.02
C ARG A 190 13.67 11.29 15.90
N GLU A 191 13.58 10.05 15.46
CA GLU A 191 14.25 8.88 16.05
C GLU A 191 14.98 8.12 14.93
N PRO A 192 16.28 8.38 14.71
CA PRO A 192 17.00 7.86 13.53
C PRO A 192 17.72 6.52 13.75
N MET A 193 17.51 5.83 14.87
CA MET A 193 18.33 4.66 15.25
C MET A 193 17.67 3.32 14.98
N ALA A 194 16.34 3.25 14.96
CA ALA A 194 15.64 1.97 14.86
C ALA A 194 15.81 1.27 13.51
N THR A 195 16.01 -0.04 13.52
CA THR A 195 16.27 -0.86 12.32
C THR A 195 15.17 -1.87 12.00
N ASN A 196 14.16 -1.95 12.87
CA ASN A 196 13.02 -2.86 12.75
C ASN A 196 11.78 -2.28 13.46
N THR A 197 10.62 -2.91 13.24
CA THR A 197 9.34 -2.44 13.77
C THR A 197 9.32 -2.37 15.29
N GLY A 198 9.91 -3.34 16.00
CA GLY A 198 9.94 -3.35 17.46
C GLY A 198 10.84 -2.25 18.04
N GLU A 199 11.98 -2.00 17.42
CA GLU A 199 12.86 -0.88 17.75
C GLU A 199 12.18 0.45 17.48
N ASN A 200 11.47 0.62 16.34
CA ASN A 200 10.77 1.87 16.06
C ASN A 200 9.84 2.22 17.22
N ILE A 201 9.06 1.25 17.69
CA ILE A 201 8.12 1.41 18.81
C ILE A 201 8.85 1.76 20.12
N LYS A 202 9.88 1.00 20.49
CA LYS A 202 10.61 1.19 21.76
C LYS A 202 11.40 2.50 21.79
N PHE A 203 12.07 2.83 20.69
CA PHE A 203 12.92 4.02 20.61
C PHE A 203 12.06 5.28 20.47
N SER A 204 10.91 5.20 19.78
CA SER A 204 9.92 6.29 19.76
C SER A 204 9.42 6.64 21.15
N HIS A 205 9.07 5.64 21.97
CA HIS A 205 8.69 5.88 23.37
C HIS A 205 9.80 6.60 24.15
N ARG A 206 11.07 6.24 23.93
CA ARG A 206 12.22 6.94 24.54
C ARG A 206 12.28 8.41 24.11
N VAL A 207 12.11 8.71 22.83
CA VAL A 207 12.11 10.09 22.31
C VAL A 207 10.96 10.90 22.91
N LEU A 208 9.74 10.35 22.97
CA LEU A 208 8.58 11.03 23.57
C LEU A 208 8.82 11.38 25.04
N ARG A 209 9.39 10.44 25.81
CA ARG A 209 9.75 10.66 27.21
C ARG A 209 10.79 11.77 27.39
N GLN A 210 11.79 11.84 26.51
CA GLN A 210 12.81 12.89 26.55
C GLN A 210 12.23 14.28 26.31
N HIS A 211 11.23 14.37 25.42
CA HIS A 211 10.53 15.61 25.07
C HIS A 211 9.33 15.90 26.00
N LYS A 212 9.07 15.04 26.99
CA LYS A 212 7.93 15.14 27.92
C LYS A 212 6.57 15.15 27.21
N VAL A 213 6.50 14.54 26.02
CA VAL A 213 5.26 14.35 25.28
C VAL A 213 4.52 13.17 25.88
N LYS A 214 3.24 13.37 26.21
CA LYS A 214 2.34 12.29 26.64
C LYS A 214 1.96 11.45 25.41
N ALA A 215 1.74 10.16 25.61
CA ALA A 215 1.42 9.25 24.52
C ALA A 215 0.31 8.29 24.96
N ASN A 216 -0.78 8.89 25.45
CA ASN A 216 -1.99 8.19 25.84
C ASN A 216 -2.88 7.91 24.62
N SER A 217 -2.73 8.68 23.54
CA SER A 217 -3.38 8.41 22.25
C SER A 217 -2.35 8.54 21.12
N VAL A 218 -2.15 7.46 20.35
CA VAL A 218 -1.12 7.34 19.32
C VAL A 218 -1.74 6.93 17.98
N ILE A 219 -1.49 7.73 16.93
CA ILE A 219 -1.78 7.35 15.54
C ILE A 219 -0.52 6.74 14.95
N LEU A 220 -0.54 5.44 14.68
CA LEU A 220 0.55 4.76 13.98
C LEU A 220 0.35 4.88 12.47
N VAL A 221 1.37 5.38 11.77
CA VAL A 221 1.36 5.50 10.31
C VAL A 221 2.42 4.60 9.70
N GLN A 222 2.02 3.79 8.71
CA GLN A 222 2.90 2.89 7.98
C GLN A 222 2.32 2.58 6.57
N MET A 223 3.05 1.87 5.71
CA MET A 223 2.52 1.31 4.46
C MET A 223 1.26 0.46 4.71
N PRO A 224 0.26 0.43 3.81
CA PRO A 224 -1.02 -0.21 4.10
C PRO A 224 -0.94 -1.71 4.38
N TYR A 225 -0.06 -2.45 3.70
CA TYR A 225 0.10 -3.89 3.98
C TYR A 225 0.87 -4.20 5.28
N MET A 226 1.31 -3.19 6.03
CA MET A 226 2.01 -3.34 7.30
C MET A 226 1.12 -3.01 8.50
N GLU A 227 -0.11 -2.51 8.31
CA GLU A 227 -0.95 -2.01 9.41
C GLU A 227 -1.15 -3.05 10.52
N ARG A 228 -1.60 -4.26 10.17
CA ARG A 228 -1.78 -5.37 11.14
C ARG A 228 -0.51 -5.69 11.91
N ARG A 229 0.62 -5.78 11.20
CA ARG A 229 1.91 -6.08 11.82
C ARG A 229 2.33 -4.95 12.76
N THR A 230 2.16 -3.69 12.35
CA THR A 230 2.46 -2.51 13.16
C THR A 230 1.62 -2.50 14.43
N TYR A 231 0.30 -2.71 14.33
CA TYR A 231 -0.60 -2.84 15.48
C TYR A 231 -0.16 -3.96 16.42
N ALA A 232 -0.01 -5.19 15.89
CA ALA A 232 0.32 -6.35 16.70
C ALA A 232 1.70 -6.23 17.39
N THR A 233 2.65 -5.55 16.74
CA THR A 233 3.95 -5.25 17.35
C THR A 233 3.82 -4.18 18.42
N PHE A 234 3.04 -3.12 18.20
CA PHE A 234 2.83 -2.05 19.17
C PHE A 234 2.22 -2.56 20.47
N VAL A 235 1.09 -3.27 20.40
CA VAL A 235 0.43 -3.84 21.59
C VAL A 235 1.38 -4.76 22.36
N LYS A 236 2.22 -5.53 21.64
CA LYS A 236 3.20 -6.41 22.26
C LYS A 236 4.37 -5.68 22.91
N GLN A 237 4.94 -4.67 22.24
CA GLN A 237 6.25 -4.12 22.57
C GLN A 237 6.25 -2.68 23.11
N TRP A 238 5.11 -1.97 23.12
CA TRP A 238 5.02 -0.61 23.66
C TRP A 238 5.47 -0.56 25.13
N PRO A 239 6.51 0.21 25.49
CA PRO A 239 6.98 0.27 26.88
C PRO A 239 6.13 1.14 27.81
N GLY A 240 5.20 1.94 27.24
CA GLY A 240 4.33 2.83 28.01
C GLY A 240 3.21 2.09 28.73
N ASP A 241 2.27 2.85 29.29
CA ASP A 241 1.09 2.30 29.94
C ASP A 241 0.12 1.72 28.90
N LYS A 242 0.24 0.42 28.65
CA LYS A 242 -0.54 -0.27 27.60
C LYS A 242 -2.04 -0.30 27.86
N GLU A 243 -2.46 -0.24 29.12
CA GLU A 243 -3.90 -0.31 29.48
C GLU A 243 -4.58 1.03 29.20
N ASN A 244 -3.83 2.13 29.32
CA ASN A 244 -4.34 3.50 29.15
C ASN A 244 -3.85 4.18 27.86
N THR A 245 -3.12 3.46 26.99
CA THR A 245 -2.73 3.97 25.67
C THR A 245 -3.73 3.53 24.61
N HIS A 246 -4.52 4.47 24.11
CA HIS A 246 -5.30 4.31 22.90
C HIS A 246 -4.38 4.33 21.67
N VAL A 247 -4.61 3.42 20.73
CA VAL A 247 -3.81 3.31 19.52
C VAL A 247 -4.69 3.07 18.32
N VAL A 248 -4.48 3.86 17.27
CA VAL A 248 -5.08 3.63 15.95
C VAL A 248 -3.97 3.45 14.93
N VAL A 249 -4.20 2.63 13.92
CA VAL A 249 -3.24 2.43 12.82
C VAL A 249 -3.87 2.87 11.53
N THR A 250 -3.15 3.64 10.73
CA THR A 250 -3.61 4.14 9.44
C THR A 250 -2.48 4.13 8.43
N SER A 251 -2.84 4.21 7.15
CA SER A 251 -1.89 4.30 6.04
C SER A 251 -2.41 5.20 4.92
N PRO A 252 -1.53 5.62 3.99
CA PRO A 252 -1.98 6.29 2.78
C PRO A 252 -2.95 5.39 1.99
N ARG A 253 -4.10 5.92 1.56
CA ARG A 253 -5.07 5.18 0.74
C ARG A 253 -4.55 4.99 -0.69
N ILE A 254 -3.68 4.00 -0.89
CA ILE A 254 -3.06 3.67 -2.16
C ILE A 254 -3.78 2.46 -2.78
N ALA A 255 -4.26 2.61 -4.01
CA ALA A 255 -4.83 1.52 -4.77
C ALA A 255 -3.73 0.54 -5.17
N PHE A 256 -4.05 -0.75 -5.33
CA PHE A 256 -2.99 -1.76 -5.42
C PHE A 256 -2.08 -1.59 -6.65
N GLN A 257 -2.67 -1.18 -7.77
CA GLN A 257 -1.97 -0.84 -9.00
C GLN A 257 -1.01 0.35 -8.87
N ASP A 258 -1.20 1.18 -7.83
CA ASP A 258 -0.42 2.38 -7.56
C ASP A 258 0.66 2.12 -6.50
N TYR A 259 0.78 0.91 -5.93
CA TYR A 259 1.91 0.58 -5.05
C TYR A 259 3.27 0.73 -5.74
N PRO A 260 3.46 0.19 -6.97
CA PRO A 260 4.74 0.30 -7.64
C PRO A 260 5.15 1.76 -7.81
N SER A 261 6.37 2.04 -7.42
CA SER A 261 7.03 3.34 -7.54
C SER A 261 8.53 3.13 -7.57
N ASP A 262 9.30 4.17 -7.86
CA ASP A 262 10.76 4.10 -7.83
C ASP A 262 11.27 3.70 -6.43
N ASP A 263 10.56 4.14 -5.40
CA ASP A 263 10.82 3.84 -4.00
C ASP A 263 10.45 2.40 -3.60
N VAL A 264 9.27 1.90 -4.02
CA VAL A 264 8.70 0.59 -3.60
C VAL A 264 9.14 -0.57 -4.49
N GLY A 265 9.57 -0.27 -5.71
CA GLY A 265 9.87 -1.25 -6.74
C GLY A 265 8.62 -1.78 -7.47
N GLY A 266 8.80 -2.85 -8.24
CA GLY A 266 7.73 -3.38 -9.09
C GLY A 266 6.65 -4.17 -8.35
N LEU A 267 5.63 -4.58 -9.10
CA LEU A 267 4.54 -5.40 -8.59
C LEU A 267 5.04 -6.72 -7.95
N LYS A 268 6.02 -7.40 -8.56
CA LYS A 268 6.58 -8.63 -8.00
C LYS A 268 7.18 -8.40 -6.61
N THR A 269 7.91 -7.30 -6.42
CA THR A 269 8.48 -6.88 -5.14
C THR A 269 7.37 -6.60 -4.12
N THR A 270 6.32 -5.92 -4.54
CA THR A 270 5.15 -5.62 -3.69
C THR A 270 4.48 -6.92 -3.19
N VAL A 271 4.26 -7.90 -4.08
CA VAL A 271 3.68 -9.19 -3.70
C VAL A 271 4.61 -9.98 -2.77
N ASN A 272 5.91 -10.01 -3.05
CA ASN A 272 6.90 -10.64 -2.18
C ASN A 272 6.92 -10.02 -0.77
N ASN A 273 6.78 -8.70 -0.68
CA ASN A 273 6.67 -8.00 0.59
C ASN A 273 5.39 -8.39 1.32
N LEU A 274 4.24 -8.40 0.64
CA LEU A 274 2.95 -8.81 1.20
C LEU A 274 3.01 -10.20 1.85
N VAL A 275 3.42 -11.22 1.09
CA VAL A 275 3.50 -12.61 1.59
C VAL A 275 4.50 -12.71 2.75
N GLY A 276 5.62 -11.98 2.66
CA GLY A 276 6.60 -11.89 3.73
C GLY A 276 6.03 -11.29 5.02
N VAL A 277 5.20 -10.24 4.93
CA VAL A 277 4.57 -9.65 6.13
C VAL A 277 3.57 -10.62 6.74
N LEU A 278 2.75 -11.28 5.93
CA LEU A 278 1.74 -12.23 6.42
C LEU A 278 2.38 -13.45 7.11
N GLU A 279 3.48 -13.99 6.57
CA GLU A 279 4.26 -15.05 7.23
C GLU A 279 4.66 -14.63 8.65
N ARG A 280 5.14 -13.39 8.82
CA ARG A 280 5.56 -12.90 10.14
C ARG A 280 4.40 -12.62 11.06
N ILE A 281 3.24 -12.19 10.56
CA ILE A 281 2.04 -12.07 11.39
C ILE A 281 1.68 -13.44 11.97
N LYS A 282 1.86 -14.53 11.21
CA LYS A 282 1.68 -15.90 11.69
C LYS A 282 2.79 -16.35 12.66
N SER A 283 4.07 -16.12 12.34
CA SER A 283 5.20 -16.74 13.03
C SER A 283 5.81 -15.93 14.18
N TYR A 284 5.69 -14.61 14.20
CA TYR A 284 6.32 -13.76 15.22
C TYR A 284 5.67 -13.81 16.62
N PRO A 285 4.36 -14.11 16.79
CA PRO A 285 3.78 -14.26 18.11
C PRO A 285 4.48 -15.33 18.97
N SER A 286 4.86 -16.47 18.39
CA SER A 286 5.59 -17.53 19.10
C SER A 286 7.02 -17.12 19.50
N ARG A 287 7.57 -16.12 18.81
CA ARG A 287 8.89 -15.53 19.10
C ARG A 287 8.80 -14.35 20.08
N GLY A 288 7.60 -13.97 20.52
CA GLY A 288 7.37 -12.90 21.47
C GLY A 288 7.40 -11.47 20.89
N PHE A 289 7.43 -11.31 19.57
CA PHE A 289 7.53 -9.98 18.94
C PHE A 289 6.18 -9.32 18.64
N GLN A 290 5.12 -10.09 18.50
CA GLN A 290 3.78 -9.61 18.18
C GLN A 290 2.75 -10.29 19.09
N ILE A 291 1.57 -9.70 19.26
CA ILE A 291 0.39 -10.46 19.72
C ILE A 291 -0.12 -11.36 18.58
N PRO A 292 -0.78 -12.49 18.87
CA PRO A 292 -1.43 -13.29 17.84
C PRO A 292 -2.45 -12.46 17.06
N GLN A 293 -2.58 -12.75 15.77
CA GLN A 293 -3.63 -12.21 14.90
C GLN A 293 -4.41 -13.40 14.34
N ASP A 294 -5.74 -13.29 14.34
CA ASP A 294 -6.58 -14.30 13.73
C ASP A 294 -6.48 -14.17 12.21
N ILE A 295 -5.99 -15.23 11.55
CA ILE A 295 -5.79 -15.27 10.10
C ILE A 295 -6.82 -16.27 9.56
N PRO A 296 -7.85 -15.80 8.84
CA PRO A 296 -8.82 -16.66 8.20
C PRO A 296 -8.20 -17.70 7.27
N ASP A 297 -8.83 -18.88 7.16
CA ASP A 297 -8.32 -20.00 6.37
C ASP A 297 -8.19 -19.65 4.88
N ASP A 298 -9.12 -18.86 4.34
CA ASP A 298 -9.09 -18.39 2.94
C ASP A 298 -7.91 -17.44 2.67
N VAL A 299 -7.58 -16.57 3.62
CA VAL A 299 -6.39 -15.69 3.57
C VAL A 299 -5.11 -16.53 3.62
N TRP A 300 -5.06 -17.56 4.47
CA TRP A 300 -3.89 -18.43 4.55
C TRP A 300 -3.71 -19.29 3.30
N LEU A 301 -4.80 -19.84 2.76
CA LEU A 301 -4.78 -20.58 1.50
C LEU A 301 -4.28 -19.71 0.34
N ALA A 302 -4.78 -18.49 0.24
CA ALA A 302 -4.34 -17.52 -0.76
C ALA A 302 -2.84 -17.18 -0.63
N TYR A 303 -2.30 -17.16 0.58
CA TYR A 303 -0.87 -17.05 0.82
C TYR A 303 -0.10 -18.27 0.28
N GLU A 304 -0.55 -19.49 0.60
CA GLU A 304 0.09 -20.73 0.15
C GLU A 304 0.11 -20.85 -1.38
N GLU A 305 -0.99 -20.46 -2.04
CA GLU A 305 -1.09 -20.40 -3.50
C GLU A 305 -0.09 -19.40 -4.10
N LEU A 306 0.06 -18.22 -3.50
CA LEU A 306 1.07 -17.23 -3.94
C LEU A 306 2.51 -17.75 -3.74
N ILE A 307 2.80 -18.45 -2.64
CA ILE A 307 4.10 -19.11 -2.45
C ILE A 307 4.34 -20.13 -3.57
N ALA A 308 3.35 -20.97 -3.89
CA ALA A 308 3.44 -21.98 -4.95
C ALA A 308 3.67 -21.37 -6.34
N MET A 309 3.16 -20.15 -6.57
CA MET A 309 3.39 -19.36 -7.79
C MET A 309 4.78 -18.69 -7.85
N GLY A 310 5.64 -18.91 -6.84
CA GLY A 310 7.02 -18.40 -6.81
C GLY A 310 7.20 -17.04 -6.14
N TYR A 311 6.22 -16.57 -5.36
CA TYR A 311 6.39 -15.42 -4.47
C TYR A 311 6.92 -15.91 -3.12
N ASP A 312 8.23 -15.99 -2.95
CA ASP A 312 8.84 -16.67 -1.80
C ASP A 312 9.08 -15.74 -0.58
N GLY A 313 8.89 -14.43 -0.75
CA GLY A 313 9.13 -13.43 0.29
C GLY A 313 10.56 -13.41 0.83
N LEU A 314 11.56 -13.91 0.08
CA LEU A 314 12.93 -14.12 0.56
C LEU A 314 13.61 -12.82 1.04
N ASP A 315 13.35 -11.69 0.38
CA ASP A 315 13.83 -10.36 0.83
C ASP A 315 13.26 -9.96 2.21
N TYR A 316 12.16 -10.61 2.63
CA TYR A 316 11.52 -10.41 3.91
C TYR A 316 11.85 -11.54 4.91
N LYS A 317 12.19 -12.77 4.51
CA LYS A 317 12.47 -13.85 5.49
C LYS A 317 13.72 -13.61 6.36
N MET A 318 14.65 -12.75 5.93
CA MET A 318 15.92 -12.50 6.64
C MET A 318 15.94 -11.34 7.65
N LYS A 319 14.81 -10.70 8.02
CA LYS A 319 14.88 -9.59 9.00
C LYS A 319 15.06 -10.10 10.45
N PRO A 320 16.06 -9.58 11.19
CA PRO A 320 16.01 -9.62 12.65
C PRO A 320 14.79 -8.80 13.13
N SER A 321 14.28 -9.24 14.27
CA SER A 321 12.98 -8.87 14.86
C SER A 321 12.85 -7.40 15.22
#